data_AF-A0A969HK02-F1
#
_entry.id   AF-A0A969HK02-F1
#
_cell.length_a   1.000
_cell.length_b   1.000
_cell.length_c   1.000
_cell.angle_alpha   90.00
_cell.angle_beta   90.00
_cell.angle_gamma   90.00
#
_symmetry.space_group_name_H-M   'P 1'
#
loop_
_entity.id
_entity.type
_entity.pdbx_description
1 polymer ?
#
loop_
_entity_poly.entity_id
_entity_poly.type
_entity_poly.pdbx_seq_one_letter_code
_entity_poly.pdbx_strand_id
1 'polypeptide(L)'
;MADKQKRFVGLDVHKHYVMVGAVNRLQEMVLPPRKVSMAEFEAWARKNLRPTDEVVLEATTNAWYIYDLLEPLVAQVVVCHPPQVKLIAAAFVKTDKKTR
;
A
#
# COMPACT_ATOMS: atom_id res chain seq x y z
N MET A 1 -6.21 8.99 20.96
CA MET A 1 -6.98 9.36 19.74
C MET A 1 -6.14 9.38 18.46
N ALA A 2 -4.86 8.93 18.46
CA ALA A 2 -3.98 9.00 17.28
C ALA A 2 -3.98 7.74 16.38
N ASP A 3 -4.50 6.62 16.87
CA ASP A 3 -4.48 5.34 16.15
C ASP A 3 -5.47 5.21 14.99
N LYS A 4 -6.49 6.07 14.92
CA LYS A 4 -7.49 6.04 13.85
C LYS A 4 -6.97 6.60 12.51
N GLN A 5 -5.80 7.24 12.52
CA GLN A 5 -5.33 8.04 11.39
C GLN A 5 -4.28 7.32 10.53
N LYS A 6 -3.53 6.37 11.10
CA LYS A 6 -2.53 5.59 10.37
C LYS A 6 -3.23 4.57 9.46
N ARG A 7 -2.98 4.68 8.15
CA ARG A 7 -3.42 3.70 7.15
C ARG A 7 -2.21 3.06 6.50
N PHE A 8 -2.40 1.79 6.16
CA PHE A 8 -1.45 0.99 5.42
C PHE A 8 -1.96 0.87 4.00
N VAL A 9 -1.14 1.27 3.04
CA VAL A 9 -1.47 1.28 1.62
C VAL A 9 -0.70 0.15 0.94
N GLY A 10 -1.39 -0.76 0.26
CA GLY A 10 -0.78 -1.76 -0.60
C GLY A 10 -0.77 -1.30 -2.05
N LEU A 11 0.39 -1.45 -2.70
CA LEU A 11 0.60 -1.19 -4.12
C LEU A 11 1.13 -2.44 -4.81
N ASP A 12 0.39 -2.91 -5.80
CA ASP A 12 0.83 -3.93 -6.75
C ASP A 12 1.02 -3.29 -8.12
N VAL A 13 2.27 -3.28 -8.57
CA VAL A 13 2.73 -2.57 -9.76
C VAL A 13 2.81 -3.51 -10.94
N HIS A 14 1.94 -3.30 -11.93
CA HIS A 14 1.99 -3.96 -13.23
C HIS A 14 2.52 -3.02 -14.32
N LYS A 15 2.77 -3.59 -15.51
CA LYS A 15 3.38 -2.88 -16.66
C LYS A 15 2.64 -1.59 -17.07
N HIS A 16 1.32 -1.56 -16.96
CA HIS A 16 0.49 -0.43 -17.45
C HIS A 16 -0.39 0.21 -16.37
N TYR A 17 -0.46 -0.39 -15.19
CA TYR A 17 -1.34 0.05 -14.11
C TYR A 17 -0.81 -0.38 -12.75
N VAL A 18 -1.26 0.32 -11.72
CA VAL A 18 -1.01 0.00 -10.31
C VAL A 18 -2.34 -0.32 -9.65
N MET A 19 -2.41 -1.46 -8.98
CA MET A 19 -3.51 -1.77 -8.07
C MET A 19 -3.19 -1.14 -6.71
N VAL A 20 -4.12 -0.33 -6.20
CA VAL A 20 -3.96 0.37 -4.93
C VAL A 20 -5.10 0.02 -3.99
N GLY A 21 -4.79 -0.35 -2.75
CA GLY A 21 -5.77 -0.53 -1.69
C GLY A 21 -5.21 -0.03 -0.36
N ALA A 22 -6.08 0.29 0.60
CA ALA A 22 -5.61 0.70 1.93
C ALA A 22 -6.55 0.26 3.05
N VAL A 23 -5.95 -0.08 4.18
CA VAL A 23 -6.62 -0.47 5.41
C VAL A 23 -6.14 0.39 6.57
N ASN A 24 -6.94 0.56 7.61
CA ASN A 24 -6.48 1.17 8.85
C ASN A 24 -5.86 0.11 9.80
N ARG A 25 -5.42 0.55 10.99
CA ARG A 25 -4.91 -0.33 12.05
C ARG A 25 -5.91 -1.40 12.52
N LEU A 26 -7.21 -1.17 12.36
CA LEU A 26 -8.28 -2.09 12.70
C LEU A 26 -8.61 -3.07 11.55
N GLN A 27 -7.80 -3.09 10.49
CA GLN A 27 -8.03 -3.87 9.27
C GLN A 27 -9.32 -3.50 8.52
N GLU A 28 -9.89 -2.32 8.83
CA GLU A 28 -11.04 -1.80 8.10
C GLU A 28 -10.56 -1.19 6.78
N MET A 29 -11.27 -1.50 5.71
CA MET A 29 -10.96 -0.99 4.38
C MET A 29 -11.27 0.51 4.32
N VAL A 30 -10.21 1.33 4.26
CA VAL A 30 -10.33 2.80 4.13
C VAL A 30 -10.22 3.26 2.68
N LEU A 31 -9.56 2.46 1.84
CA LEU A 31 -9.51 2.66 0.40
C LEU A 31 -9.75 1.31 -0.28
N PRO A 32 -10.90 1.15 -0.98
CA PRO A 32 -11.15 -0.09 -1.71
C PRO A 32 -10.12 -0.28 -2.82
N PRO A 33 -9.71 -1.53 -3.10
CA PRO A 33 -8.82 -1.86 -4.20
C PRO A 33 -9.30 -1.23 -5.50
N ARG A 34 -8.43 -0.43 -6.12
CA ARG A 34 -8.71 0.25 -7.38
C ARG A 34 -7.52 0.14 -8.31
N LYS A 35 -7.84 0.12 -9.60
CA LYS A 35 -6.85 0.20 -10.66
C LYS A 35 -6.58 1.66 -10.99
N VAL A 36 -5.32 2.07 -10.99
CA VAL A 36 -4.85 3.39 -11.41
C VAL A 36 -3.89 3.19 -12.57
N SER A 37 -4.05 3.93 -13.66
CA SER A 37 -3.10 3.85 -14.78
C SER A 37 -1.74 4.39 -14.37
N MET A 38 -0.65 3.89 -14.96
CA MET A 38 0.69 4.40 -14.64
C MET A 38 0.85 5.89 -14.94
N ALA A 39 0.17 6.38 -15.99
CA ALA A 39 0.19 7.80 -16.37
C ALA A 39 -0.51 8.71 -15.33
N GLU A 40 -1.55 8.21 -14.66
CA GLU A 40 -2.30 8.98 -13.66
C GLU A 40 -1.81 8.75 -12.24
N PHE A 41 -0.94 7.75 -12.02
CA PHE A 41 -0.52 7.33 -10.70
C PHE A 41 0.15 8.44 -9.90
N GLU A 42 1.00 9.26 -10.54
CA GLU A 42 1.67 10.37 -9.85
C GLU A 42 0.67 11.39 -9.30
N ALA A 43 -0.24 11.87 -10.16
CA ALA A 43 -1.26 12.83 -9.77
C ALA A 43 -2.21 12.24 -8.71
N TRP A 44 -2.55 10.94 -8.85
CA TRP A 44 -3.35 10.23 -7.88
C TRP A 44 -2.65 10.12 -6.53
N ALA A 45 -1.38 9.73 -6.50
CA ALA A 45 -0.59 9.55 -5.29
C ALA A 45 -0.49 10.87 -4.51
N ARG A 46 -0.14 11.98 -5.18
CA ARG A 46 -0.06 13.31 -4.55
C ARG A 46 -1.39 13.79 -3.97
N LYS A 47 -2.51 13.44 -4.61
CA LYS A 47 -3.86 13.86 -4.17
C LYS A 47 -4.44 12.96 -3.07
N ASN A 48 -4.11 11.68 -3.08
CA ASN A 48 -4.77 10.68 -2.25
C ASN A 48 -3.93 10.19 -1.08
N LEU A 49 -2.60 10.21 -1.17
CA LEU A 49 -1.69 9.80 -0.10
C LEU A 49 -1.49 10.92 0.92
N ARG A 50 -1.10 10.53 2.13
CA ARG A 50 -0.84 11.44 3.25
C ARG A 50 0.57 11.16 3.80
N PRO A 51 1.22 12.18 4.37
CA PRO A 51 2.54 12.05 4.98
C PRO A 51 2.61 11.06 6.16
N THR A 52 1.48 10.59 6.68
CA THR A 52 1.38 9.64 7.79
C THR A 52 1.21 8.19 7.34
N ASP A 53 1.06 7.96 6.04
CA ASP A 53 0.76 6.64 5.51
C ASP A 53 2.00 5.77 5.46
N GLU A 54 1.80 4.47 5.64
CA GLU A 54 2.82 3.46 5.40
C GLU A 54 2.44 2.68 4.14
N VAL A 55 3.32 2.67 3.15
CA VAL A 55 3.07 2.07 1.84
C VAL A 55 3.89 0.80 1.70
N VAL A 56 3.24 -0.29 1.29
CA VAL A 56 3.88 -1.54 0.91
C VAL A 56 3.83 -1.65 -0.61
N LEU A 57 5.00 -1.82 -1.22
CA LEU A 57 5.18 -1.90 -2.66
C LEU A 57 5.69 -3.28 -3.05
N GLU A 58 4.98 -3.99 -3.92
CA GLU A 58 5.49 -5.25 -4.49
C GLU A 58 6.68 -4.99 -5.42
N ALA A 59 7.82 -5.64 -5.14
CA ALA A 59 9.08 -5.45 -5.84
C ALA A 59 9.02 -6.09 -7.24
N THR A 60 8.49 -5.33 -8.19
CA THR A 60 8.54 -5.64 -9.63
C THR A 60 9.61 -4.80 -10.33
N THR A 61 9.81 -4.99 -11.63
CA THR A 61 10.85 -4.31 -12.42
C THR A 61 10.78 -2.78 -12.34
N ASN A 62 9.60 -2.21 -12.13
CA ASN A 62 9.37 -0.76 -12.05
C ASN A 62 9.23 -0.23 -10.61
N ALA A 63 9.52 -1.06 -9.59
CA ALA A 63 9.31 -0.70 -8.20
C ALA A 63 10.13 0.52 -7.75
N TRP A 64 11.38 0.66 -8.23
CA TRP A 64 12.24 1.79 -7.86
C TRP A 64 11.70 3.15 -8.32
N TYR A 65 11.17 3.24 -9.54
CA TYR A 65 10.52 4.46 -10.02
C TYR A 65 9.34 4.88 -9.14
N ILE A 66 8.55 3.90 -8.72
CA ILE A 66 7.39 4.15 -7.85
C ILE A 66 7.84 4.48 -6.42
N TYR A 67 8.91 3.87 -5.93
CA TYR A 67 9.51 4.18 -4.64
C TYR A 67 9.94 5.66 -4.56
N ASP A 68 10.72 6.13 -5.54
CA ASP A 68 11.21 7.51 -5.59
C ASP A 68 10.07 8.55 -5.61
N LEU A 69 8.96 8.20 -6.24
CA LEU A 69 7.76 9.03 -6.28
C LEU A 69 7.04 9.11 -4.92
N LEU A 70 7.05 8.00 -4.17
CA LEU A 70 6.30 7.84 -2.92
C LEU A 70 7.07 8.30 -1.70
N GLU A 71 8.39 8.10 -1.67
CA GLU A 71 9.27 8.46 -0.56
C GLU A 71 8.98 9.89 0.00
N PRO A 72 8.85 10.95 -0.82
CA PRO A 72 8.56 12.29 -0.30
C PRO A 72 7.09 12.51 0.10
N LEU A 73 6.18 11.60 -0.23
CA LEU A 73 4.73 11.77 -0.04
C LEU A 73 4.19 11.09 1.22
N VAL A 74 4.90 10.10 1.76
CA VAL A 74 4.41 9.22 2.82
C VAL A 74 5.41 9.07 3.96
N ALA A 75 4.99 8.46 5.08
CA ALA A 75 5.87 8.28 6.24
C ALA A 75 6.93 7.21 5.98
N GLN A 76 6.56 6.15 5.26
CA GLN A 76 7.42 5.01 4.99
C GLN A 76 6.97 4.28 3.73
N VAL A 77 7.94 3.85 2.93
CA VAL A 77 7.72 2.94 1.79
C VAL A 77 8.52 1.67 2.04
N VAL A 78 7.84 0.53 2.06
CA VAL A 78 8.45 -0.79 2.24
C VAL A 78 8.33 -1.55 0.93
N VAL A 79 9.46 -1.85 0.31
CA VAL A 79 9.51 -2.66 -0.91
C VAL A 79 9.62 -4.14 -0.51
N CYS A 80 8.73 -4.97 -1.03
CA CYS A 80 8.61 -6.38 -0.64
C CYS A 80 8.74 -7.28 -1.87
N HIS A 81 9.67 -8.25 -1.82
CA HIS A 81 9.80 -9.21 -2.92
C HIS A 81 8.57 -10.15 -3.00
N PRO A 82 8.16 -10.62 -4.20
CA PRO A 82 6.97 -11.47 -4.41
C PRO A 82 6.84 -12.69 -3.48
N PRO A 83 7.92 -13.39 -3.05
CA PRO A 83 7.80 -14.47 -2.07
C PRO A 83 7.47 -13.99 -0.65
N GLN A 84 7.82 -12.74 -0.32
CA GLN A 84 7.65 -12.11 1.00
C GLN A 84 6.37 -11.27 1.13
N VAL A 85 5.79 -10.79 0.01
CA VAL A 85 4.48 -10.11 0.04
C VAL A 85 3.40 -11.05 0.59
N LYS A 86 3.43 -12.35 0.26
CA LYS A 86 2.53 -13.33 0.87
C LYS A 86 2.71 -13.44 2.39
N LEU A 87 3.88 -13.15 2.95
CA LEU A 87 4.09 -13.19 4.40
C LEU A 87 3.64 -11.91 5.09
N ILE A 88 3.78 -10.74 4.45
CA ILE A 88 3.27 -9.47 5.00
C ILE A 88 1.75 -9.41 4.83
N ALA A 89 1.23 -9.73 3.64
CA ALA A 89 -0.21 -9.86 3.40
C ALA A 89 -0.83 -11.00 4.23
N ALA A 90 -0.17 -12.15 4.41
CA ALA A 90 -0.69 -13.19 5.32
C ALA A 90 -0.49 -12.85 6.80
N ALA A 91 0.51 -12.06 7.20
CA ALA A 91 0.59 -11.53 8.56
C ALA A 91 -0.53 -10.51 8.83
N PHE A 92 -0.96 -9.75 7.81
CA PHE A 92 -2.13 -8.87 7.87
C PHE A 92 -3.47 -9.57 7.59
N VAL A 93 -3.51 -10.84 7.15
CA VAL A 93 -4.75 -11.63 6.91
C VAL A 93 -4.91 -12.76 7.93
N LYS A 94 -3.83 -13.18 8.61
CA LYS A 94 -3.84 -14.19 9.68
C LYS A 94 -3.71 -13.56 11.06
N THR A 95 -4.52 -12.56 11.38
CA THR A 95 -4.96 -12.37 12.77
C THR A 95 -6.21 -13.22 12.96
N ASP A 96 -5.95 -14.46 13.34
CA ASP A 96 -6.77 -15.44 14.06
C ASP A 96 -8.27 -15.09 14.25
N LYS A 97 -9.15 -15.80 13.55
CA LYS A 97 -10.48 -16.12 14.09
C LYS A 97 -10.31 -17.25 15.13
N LYS A 98 -10.01 -16.90 16.37
CA LYS A 98 -10.51 -17.66 17.52
C LYS A 98 -11.27 -16.74 18.44
N THR A 99 -12.59 -16.73 18.27
CA THR A 99 -13.48 -16.54 19.40
C THR A 99 -14.67 -17.47 19.22
N ARG A 100 -14.63 -18.54 20.03
CA ARG A 100 -15.69 -19.45 20.50
C ARG A 100 -16.57 -20.19 19.48
#